data_AF-A0A4S3KD17-F1
#
_entry.id   AF-A0A4S3KD17-F1
#
_cell.length_a   1.000
_cell.length_b   1.000
_cell.length_c   1.000
_cell.angle_alpha   90.00
_cell.angle_beta   90.00
_cell.angle_gamma   90.00
#
_symmetry.space_group_name_H-M   'P 1'
#
loop_
_entity.id
_entity.type
_entity.pdbx_description
1 polymer ?
#
loop_
_entity_poly.entity_id
_entity_poly.type
_entity_poly.pdbx_seq_one_letter_code
_entity_poly.pdbx_strand_id
1 'polypeptide(L)'
;MSDFAATVAEFAVKAKANMDRQVREITFELFSDVIKMSPVGNPELWAANRVAHNYNVQVKDHNAALRDDPANLDKRGYLKRGKKLNDGMDIVAPKGYVGGRFRANWNCSVTTPDETVTDAVDPTGATATANVLAKMGGAGSVSFLCNALPYGEMLEYHAHSSQAPAGMVRVSMARIGSYIAELK
;
A
#
# COMPACT_ATOMS: atom_id res chain seq x y z
N MET A 1 10.78 53.12 -3.29
CA MET A 1 10.14 52.18 -4.25
C MET A 1 8.67 52.09 -3.88
N SER A 2 7.76 52.29 -4.84
CA SER A 2 6.31 52.37 -4.61
C SER A 2 5.73 51.09 -4.01
N ASP A 3 4.77 51.24 -3.10
CA ASP A 3 3.99 50.19 -2.43
C ASP A 3 3.44 49.09 -3.38
N PHE A 4 3.06 49.48 -4.60
CA PHE A 4 2.63 48.55 -5.65
C PHE A 4 3.70 47.54 -6.07
N ALA A 5 4.96 47.99 -6.25
CA ALA A 5 6.04 47.12 -6.71
C ALA A 5 6.38 46.06 -5.65
N ALA A 6 6.32 46.44 -4.37
CA ALA A 6 6.49 45.52 -3.25
C ALA A 6 5.34 44.48 -3.21
N THR A 7 4.09 44.94 -3.36
CA THR A 7 2.91 44.07 -3.39
C THR A 7 2.97 43.03 -4.52
N VAL A 8 3.37 43.43 -5.73
CA VAL A 8 3.50 42.51 -6.87
C VAL A 8 4.62 41.48 -6.63
N ALA A 9 5.74 41.91 -6.03
CA ALA A 9 6.84 41.00 -5.68
C ALA A 9 6.39 39.94 -4.65
N GLU A 10 5.67 40.36 -3.61
CA GLU A 10 5.10 39.43 -2.62
C GLU A 10 4.11 38.45 -3.23
N PHE A 11 3.22 38.94 -4.10
CA PHE A 11 2.29 38.08 -4.83
C PHE A 11 3.02 37.00 -5.63
N ALA A 12 4.07 37.37 -6.36
CA ALA A 12 4.85 36.43 -7.15
C ALA A 12 5.54 35.36 -6.28
N VAL A 13 6.06 35.72 -5.11
CA VAL A 13 6.64 34.76 -4.15
C VAL A 13 5.57 33.80 -3.63
N LYS A 14 4.42 34.31 -3.21
CA LYS A 14 3.30 33.49 -2.70
C LYS A 14 2.76 32.55 -3.77
N ALA A 15 2.61 33.03 -5.01
CA ALA A 15 2.16 32.22 -6.14
C ALA A 15 3.11 31.05 -6.40
N LYS A 16 4.42 31.29 -6.46
CA LYS A 16 5.43 30.24 -6.65
C LYS A 16 5.40 29.20 -5.53
N ALA A 17 5.35 29.65 -4.27
CA ALA A 17 5.29 28.75 -3.13
C ALA A 17 4.02 27.88 -3.13
N ASN A 18 2.88 28.43 -3.55
CA ASN A 18 1.63 27.69 -3.68
C ASN A 18 1.70 26.62 -4.78
N MET A 19 2.29 26.94 -5.93
CA MET A 19 2.50 25.96 -7.00
C MET A 19 3.41 24.81 -6.54
N ASP A 20 4.53 25.12 -5.88
CA ASP A 20 5.45 24.12 -5.34
C ASP A 20 4.75 23.18 -4.35
N ARG A 21 3.92 23.74 -3.46
CA ARG A 21 3.16 22.95 -2.50
C ARG A 21 2.18 22.01 -3.20
N GLN A 22 1.38 22.50 -4.15
CA GLN A 22 0.40 21.67 -4.86
C GLN A 22 1.07 20.52 -5.63
N VAL A 23 2.17 20.79 -6.33
CA VAL A 23 2.93 19.76 -7.05
C VAL A 23 3.43 18.68 -6.08
N ARG A 24 3.99 19.09 -4.93
CA ARG A 24 4.47 18.18 -3.89
C ARG A 24 3.35 17.35 -3.28
N GLU A 25 2.19 17.96 -2.99
CA GLU A 25 1.04 17.27 -2.42
C GLU A 25 0.51 16.18 -3.37
N ILE A 26 0.28 16.50 -4.64
CA ILE A 26 -0.20 15.55 -5.65
C ILE A 26 0.83 14.43 -5.87
N THR A 27 2.12 14.79 -5.98
CA THR A 27 3.20 13.80 -6.15
C THR A 27 3.26 12.85 -4.96
N PHE A 28 3.21 13.39 -3.73
CA PHE A 28 3.23 12.60 -2.51
C PHE A 28 2.04 11.67 -2.41
N GLU A 29 0.84 12.14 -2.76
CA GLU A 29 -0.37 11.32 -2.74
C GLU A 29 -0.27 10.16 -3.72
N LEU A 30 0.11 10.43 -4.97
CA LEU A 30 0.31 9.41 -5.99
C LEU A 30 1.34 8.37 -5.58
N PHE A 31 2.52 8.80 -5.15
CA PHE A 31 3.60 7.88 -4.82
C PHE A 31 3.30 7.08 -3.55
N SER A 32 2.71 7.72 -2.54
CA SER A 32 2.27 7.04 -1.32
C SER A 32 1.21 5.97 -1.61
N ASP A 33 0.33 6.23 -2.57
CA ASP A 33 -0.68 5.26 -2.96
C ASP A 33 -0.08 4.02 -3.62
N VAL A 34 0.83 4.22 -4.58
CA VAL A 34 1.55 3.11 -5.24
C VAL A 34 2.26 2.25 -4.19
N ILE A 35 2.95 2.87 -3.24
CA ILE A 35 3.65 2.18 -2.14
C ILE A 35 2.66 1.38 -1.29
N LYS A 36 1.56 1.99 -0.84
CA LYS A 36 0.59 1.34 0.05
C LYS A 36 -0.19 0.22 -0.63
N MET A 37 -0.48 0.36 -1.93
CA MET A 37 -1.12 -0.69 -2.74
C MET A 37 -0.18 -1.87 -3.03
N SER A 38 1.12 -1.62 -3.08
CA SER A 38 2.10 -2.65 -3.42
C SER A 38 2.05 -3.82 -2.43
N PRO A 39 2.03 -5.08 -2.90
CA PRO A 39 1.81 -6.20 -2.01
C PRO A 39 2.97 -6.45 -1.06
N VAL A 40 2.65 -6.93 0.14
CA VAL A 40 3.63 -7.48 1.10
C VAL A 40 3.66 -9.01 1.07
N GLY A 41 2.81 -9.62 0.25
CA GLY A 41 2.54 -11.05 0.17
C GLY A 41 1.69 -11.55 1.34
N ASN A 42 0.84 -12.54 1.04
CA ASN A 42 -0.09 -13.11 2.01
C ASN A 42 0.16 -14.63 2.11
N PRO A 43 0.74 -15.11 3.23
CA PRO A 43 0.97 -16.54 3.45
C PRO A 43 -0.28 -17.41 3.32
N GLU A 44 -1.46 -16.90 3.65
CA GLU A 44 -2.71 -17.66 3.61
C GLU A 44 -3.10 -18.09 2.19
N LEU A 45 -2.63 -17.36 1.17
CA LEU A 45 -2.97 -17.60 -0.24
C LEU A 45 -1.94 -18.47 -0.97
N TRP A 46 -0.86 -18.88 -0.29
CA TRP A 46 0.16 -19.70 -0.92
C TRP A 46 -0.30 -21.15 -1.08
N ALA A 47 0.08 -21.76 -2.20
CA ALA A 47 -0.27 -23.14 -2.50
C ALA A 47 0.16 -24.13 -1.41
N ALA A 48 1.31 -23.88 -0.77
CA ALA A 48 1.82 -24.67 0.35
C ALA A 48 0.88 -24.64 1.59
N ASN A 49 0.14 -23.55 1.78
CA ASN A 49 -0.76 -23.35 2.91
C ASN A 49 -2.23 -23.64 2.57
N ARG A 50 -2.54 -24.12 1.36
CA ARG A 50 -3.93 -24.35 0.93
C ARG A 50 -4.69 -25.29 1.86
N VAL A 51 -4.05 -26.36 2.33
CA VAL A 51 -4.66 -27.32 3.26
C VAL A 51 -4.90 -26.66 4.61
N ALA A 52 -3.89 -25.98 5.17
CA ALA A 52 -3.99 -25.29 6.45
C ALA A 52 -5.07 -24.20 6.43
N HIS A 53 -5.10 -23.37 5.38
CA HIS A 53 -6.15 -22.36 5.16
C HIS A 53 -7.54 -22.99 5.12
N ASN A 54 -7.75 -24.01 4.28
CA ASN A 54 -9.07 -24.63 4.13
C ASN A 54 -9.54 -25.29 5.43
N TYR A 55 -8.63 -25.91 6.17
CA TYR A 55 -8.93 -26.48 7.48
C TYR A 55 -9.35 -25.40 8.49
N ASN A 56 -8.59 -24.30 8.57
CA ASN A 56 -8.90 -23.18 9.46
C ASN A 56 -10.26 -22.52 9.13
N VAL A 57 -10.58 -22.39 7.84
CA VAL A 57 -11.89 -21.93 7.38
C VAL A 57 -12.99 -22.89 7.84
N GLN A 58 -12.81 -24.20 7.68
CA GLN A 58 -13.79 -25.20 8.15
C GLN A 58 -14.00 -25.15 9.67
N VAL A 59 -12.94 -24.98 10.47
CA VAL A 59 -13.07 -24.81 11.93
C VAL A 59 -13.86 -23.53 12.26
N LYS A 60 -13.62 -22.44 11.53
CA LYS A 60 -14.38 -21.20 11.69
C LYS A 60 -15.85 -21.38 11.32
N ASP A 61 -16.14 -22.03 10.20
CA ASP A 61 -17.50 -22.26 9.71
C ASP A 61 -18.26 -23.21 10.64
N HIS A 62 -17.61 -24.26 11.13
CA HIS A 62 -18.18 -25.14 12.16
C HIS A 62 -18.55 -24.35 13.42
N ASN A 63 -17.64 -23.50 13.90
CA ASN A 63 -17.89 -22.65 15.05
C ASN A 63 -18.99 -21.60 14.80
N ALA A 64 -19.12 -21.11 13.57
CA ALA A 64 -20.22 -20.23 13.18
C ALA A 64 -21.56 -20.98 13.20
N ALA A 65 -21.63 -22.16 12.60
CA ALA A 65 -22.83 -23.00 12.59
C ALA A 65 -23.30 -23.41 13.99
N LEU A 66 -22.37 -23.62 14.94
CA LEU A 66 -22.73 -23.87 16.35
C LEU A 66 -23.53 -22.73 16.97
N ARG A 67 -23.41 -21.50 16.46
CA ARG A 67 -24.14 -20.33 16.96
C ARG A 67 -25.57 -20.25 16.44
N ASP A 68 -25.90 -20.98 15.37
CA ASP A 68 -27.24 -20.98 14.78
C ASP A 68 -28.24 -21.77 15.63
N ASP A 69 -27.77 -22.67 16.48
CA ASP A 69 -28.58 -23.39 17.46
C ASP A 69 -28.63 -22.62 18.79
N PRO A 70 -29.79 -22.06 19.19
CA PRO A 70 -29.95 -21.34 20.45
C PRO A 70 -29.61 -22.20 21.69
N ALA A 71 -29.70 -23.52 21.60
CA ALA A 71 -29.34 -24.42 22.70
C ALA A 71 -27.84 -24.41 23.01
N ASN A 72 -27.00 -24.00 22.06
CA ASN A 72 -25.55 -23.85 22.24
C ASN A 72 -25.16 -22.48 22.85
N LEU A 73 -26.10 -21.55 22.98
CA LEU A 73 -25.84 -20.20 23.48
C LEU A 73 -26.20 -20.03 24.96
N ASP A 74 -25.43 -19.20 25.67
CA ASP A 74 -25.78 -18.73 27.01
C ASP A 74 -26.81 -17.59 26.95
N LYS A 75 -27.26 -17.13 28.12
CA LYS A 75 -28.23 -16.03 28.24
C LYS A 75 -27.77 -14.70 27.64
N ARG A 76 -26.48 -14.57 27.31
CA ARG A 76 -25.84 -13.36 26.75
C ARG A 76 -25.54 -13.52 25.25
N GLY A 77 -25.87 -14.65 24.64
CA GLY A 77 -25.62 -14.94 23.22
C GLY A 77 -24.19 -15.42 22.90
N TYR A 78 -23.40 -15.82 23.90
CA TYR A 78 -22.10 -16.46 23.69
C TYR A 78 -22.24 -17.97 23.61
N LEU A 79 -21.33 -18.64 22.88
CA LEU A 79 -21.27 -20.10 22.89
C LEU A 79 -20.98 -20.60 24.31
N LYS A 80 -21.72 -21.60 24.78
CA LYS A 80 -21.48 -22.27 26.06
C LYS A 80 -20.06 -22.84 26.11
N ARG A 81 -19.48 -22.87 27.31
CA ARG A 81 -18.12 -23.39 27.54
C ARG A 81 -17.96 -24.80 26.96
N GLY A 82 -16.86 -25.02 26.24
CA GLY A 82 -16.52 -26.31 25.64
C GLY A 82 -17.21 -26.62 24.30
N LYS A 83 -18.16 -25.78 23.84
CA LYS A 83 -18.80 -25.97 22.53
C LYS A 83 -17.90 -25.56 21.37
N LYS A 84 -17.14 -24.48 21.54
CA LYS A 84 -16.24 -23.98 20.49
C LYS A 84 -15.10 -24.98 20.25
N LEU A 85 -14.90 -25.36 18.98
CA LEU A 85 -13.71 -26.06 18.52
C LEU A 85 -12.53 -25.08 18.49
N ASN A 86 -11.49 -25.37 19.26
CA ASN A 86 -10.24 -24.60 19.29
C ASN A 86 -9.14 -25.42 18.62
N ASP A 87 -9.27 -25.60 17.32
CA ASP A 87 -8.31 -26.33 16.49
C ASP A 87 -7.86 -25.43 15.32
N GLY A 88 -6.73 -25.75 14.72
CA GLY A 88 -6.16 -24.99 13.61
C GLY A 88 -4.83 -25.57 13.15
N MET A 89 -4.52 -25.33 11.89
CA MET A 89 -3.22 -25.61 11.28
C MET A 89 -2.41 -24.34 11.13
N ASP A 90 -1.10 -24.44 11.36
CA ASP A 90 -0.18 -23.33 11.15
C ASP A 90 -0.08 -22.97 9.67
N ILE A 91 -0.13 -21.66 9.39
CA ILE A 91 0.16 -21.10 8.08
C ILE A 91 1.63 -20.70 8.08
N VAL A 92 2.43 -21.36 7.23
CA VAL A 92 3.89 -21.26 7.29
C VAL A 92 4.42 -20.49 6.09
N ALA A 93 5.31 -19.54 6.33
CA ALA A 93 6.05 -18.91 5.26
C ALA A 93 7.32 -19.67 4.88
N PRO A 94 7.74 -19.64 3.60
CA PRO A 94 9.05 -20.15 3.21
C PRO A 94 10.11 -19.59 4.14
N LYS A 95 11.06 -20.43 4.56
CA LYS A 95 12.13 -20.03 5.46
C LYS A 95 12.89 -18.83 4.87
N GLY A 96 12.91 -17.71 5.62
CA GLY A 96 13.54 -16.45 5.18
C GLY A 96 12.62 -15.51 4.40
N TYR A 97 11.36 -15.88 4.14
CA TYR A 97 10.40 -14.96 3.56
C TYR A 97 10.01 -13.88 4.59
N VAL A 98 10.28 -12.62 4.26
CA VAL A 98 9.79 -11.47 5.01
C VAL A 98 8.99 -10.60 4.05
N GLY A 99 7.69 -10.50 4.31
CA GLY A 99 6.79 -9.71 3.47
C GLY A 99 7.11 -8.23 3.52
N GLY A 100 7.09 -7.54 2.38
CA GLY A 100 7.33 -6.09 2.31
C GLY A 100 8.63 -5.66 1.65
N ARG A 101 9.45 -6.58 1.13
CA ARG A 101 10.62 -6.22 0.31
C ARG A 101 10.25 -5.44 -0.96
N PHE A 102 9.20 -5.87 -1.65
CA PHE A 102 8.74 -5.16 -2.86
C PHE A 102 8.38 -3.71 -2.53
N ARG A 103 7.59 -3.52 -1.47
CA ARG A 103 7.19 -2.20 -0.99
C ARG A 103 8.38 -1.33 -0.54
N ALA A 104 9.39 -1.92 0.11
CA ALA A 104 10.59 -1.22 0.55
C ALA A 104 11.47 -0.71 -0.61
N ASN A 105 11.38 -1.32 -1.79
CA ASN A 105 12.23 -1.03 -2.95
C ASN A 105 11.61 0.02 -3.89
N TRP A 106 10.59 0.76 -3.43
CA TRP A 106 10.17 1.98 -4.12
C TRP A 106 11.11 3.13 -3.75
N ASN A 107 11.96 3.51 -4.71
CA ASN A 107 12.90 4.62 -4.57
C ASN A 107 12.32 5.87 -5.20
N CYS A 108 12.32 6.97 -4.44
CA CYS A 108 12.04 8.29 -5.00
C CYS A 108 13.35 8.98 -5.39
N SER A 109 13.34 9.72 -6.49
CA SER A 109 14.46 10.55 -6.93
C SER A 109 13.97 11.73 -7.78
N VAL A 110 14.86 12.69 -8.06
CA VAL A 110 14.57 13.83 -8.93
C VAL A 110 15.59 13.84 -10.07
N THR A 111 15.17 14.26 -11.26
CA THR A 111 15.99 14.38 -12.48
C THR A 111 16.40 13.04 -13.11
N THR A 112 16.84 12.06 -12.32
CA THR A 112 17.22 10.73 -12.80
C THR A 112 16.59 9.62 -11.96
N PRO A 113 16.07 8.54 -12.58
CA PRO A 113 15.59 7.34 -11.87
C PRO A 113 16.62 6.75 -10.90
N ASP A 114 16.15 6.24 -9.76
CA ASP A 114 16.95 5.46 -8.81
C ASP A 114 16.52 3.98 -8.88
N GLU A 115 17.31 3.18 -9.60
CA GLU A 115 17.06 1.76 -9.85
C GLU A 115 17.77 0.84 -8.84
N THR A 116 18.20 1.37 -7.69
CA THR A 116 18.86 0.56 -6.67
C THR A 116 17.93 -0.49 -6.08
N VAL A 117 18.48 -1.68 -5.80
CA VAL A 117 17.75 -2.80 -5.18
C VAL A 117 18.40 -3.14 -3.85
N THR A 118 17.57 -3.37 -2.83
CA THR A 118 18.00 -3.73 -1.49
C THR A 118 17.20 -4.93 -0.95
N ASP A 119 17.76 -5.54 0.09
CA ASP A 119 17.08 -6.59 0.87
C ASP A 119 16.27 -6.01 2.04
N ALA A 120 16.07 -4.69 2.08
CA ALA A 120 15.25 -4.04 3.09
C ALA A 120 13.80 -4.53 3.01
N VAL A 121 13.12 -4.50 4.16
CA VAL A 121 11.74 -4.94 4.30
C VAL A 121 10.95 -3.83 4.99
N ASP A 122 9.86 -3.41 4.36
CA ASP A 122 8.98 -2.37 4.87
C ASP A 122 7.52 -2.80 4.71
N PRO A 123 7.01 -3.66 5.62
CA PRO A 123 5.65 -4.17 5.53
C PRO A 123 4.59 -3.07 5.68
N THR A 124 4.90 -1.92 6.27
CA THR A 124 3.94 -0.81 6.41
C THR A 124 4.04 0.18 5.25
N GLY A 125 5.18 0.23 4.55
CA GLY A 125 5.50 1.24 3.56
C GLY A 125 5.94 2.57 4.17
N ALA A 126 6.14 2.64 5.49
CA ALA A 126 6.44 3.88 6.18
C ALA A 126 7.80 4.45 5.78
N THR A 127 8.81 3.61 5.64
CA THR A 127 10.16 4.02 5.24
C THR A 127 10.17 4.45 3.78
N ALA A 128 9.55 3.70 2.88
CA ALA A 128 9.43 4.07 1.47
C ALA A 128 8.65 5.40 1.30
N THR A 129 7.56 5.58 2.05
CA THR A 129 6.77 6.83 2.03
C THR A 129 7.58 8.02 2.57
N ALA A 130 8.34 7.82 3.65
CA ALA A 130 9.23 8.86 4.18
C ALA A 130 10.32 9.25 3.17
N ASN A 131 10.84 8.29 2.41
CA ASN A 131 11.79 8.54 1.32
C ASN A 131 11.21 9.45 0.24
N VAL A 132 9.94 9.25 -0.14
CA VAL A 132 9.23 10.15 -1.07
C VAL A 132 9.20 11.58 -0.54
N LEU A 133 8.74 11.77 0.71
CA LEU A 133 8.65 13.10 1.32
C LEU A 133 10.00 13.83 1.33
N ALA A 134 11.08 13.08 1.61
CA ALA A 134 12.43 13.60 1.69
C ALA A 134 13.03 13.96 0.32
N LYS A 135 12.69 13.23 -0.74
CA LYS A 135 13.37 13.34 -2.04
C LYS A 135 12.55 14.00 -3.15
N MET A 136 11.22 14.03 -3.07
CA MET A 136 10.39 14.57 -4.15
C MET A 136 10.68 16.05 -4.46
N GLY A 137 10.60 16.39 -5.74
CA GLY A 137 10.78 17.74 -6.25
C GLY A 137 9.54 18.63 -6.08
N GLY A 138 9.73 19.94 -6.26
CA GLY A 138 8.67 20.95 -6.37
C GLY A 138 8.26 21.21 -7.82
N ALA A 139 7.61 22.35 -8.07
CA ALA A 139 7.21 22.73 -9.41
C ALA A 139 8.45 22.94 -10.31
N GLY A 140 8.36 22.45 -11.55
CA GLY A 140 9.46 22.49 -12.51
C GLY A 140 10.49 21.37 -12.37
N SER A 141 10.38 20.52 -11.34
CA SER A 141 11.19 19.31 -11.20
C SER A 141 10.44 18.06 -11.68
N VAL A 142 11.17 17.08 -12.19
CA VAL A 142 10.62 15.75 -12.51
C VAL A 142 11.00 14.80 -11.38
N SER A 143 9.99 14.31 -10.65
CA SER A 143 10.16 13.28 -9.62
C SER A 143 9.90 11.90 -10.22
N PHE A 144 10.73 10.93 -9.85
CA PHE A 144 10.61 9.52 -10.23
C PHE A 144 10.23 8.69 -9.02
N LEU A 145 9.48 7.63 -9.26
CA LEU A 145 9.25 6.54 -8.32
C LEU A 145 9.58 5.23 -9.04
N CYS A 146 10.62 4.55 -8.61
CA CYS A 146 11.18 3.40 -9.32
C CYS A 146 11.26 2.17 -8.41
N ASN A 147 11.03 1.00 -9.01
CA ASN A 147 11.25 -0.29 -8.38
C ASN A 147 11.90 -1.22 -9.39
N ALA A 148 13.16 -1.58 -9.15
CA ALA A 148 13.97 -2.36 -10.08
C ALA A 148 13.97 -3.87 -9.75
N LEU A 149 13.08 -4.35 -8.87
CA LEU A 149 12.98 -5.78 -8.59
C LEU A 149 12.44 -6.51 -9.84
N PRO A 150 13.09 -7.61 -10.28
CA PRO A 150 12.73 -8.29 -11.54
C PRO A 150 11.28 -8.76 -11.63
N TYR A 151 10.62 -9.00 -10.50
CA TYR A 151 9.24 -9.45 -10.44
C TYR A 151 8.20 -8.32 -10.38
N GLY A 152 8.62 -7.04 -10.44
CA GLY A 152 7.71 -5.90 -10.41
C GLY A 152 6.74 -5.88 -11.59
N GLU A 153 7.19 -6.22 -12.79
CA GLU A 153 6.34 -6.35 -13.98
C GLU A 153 5.24 -7.40 -13.79
N MET A 154 5.58 -8.55 -13.20
CA MET A 154 4.64 -9.61 -12.90
C MET A 154 3.55 -9.15 -11.92
N LEU A 155 3.92 -8.34 -10.93
CA LEU A 155 2.96 -7.77 -9.98
C LEU A 155 2.09 -6.67 -10.61
N GLU A 156 2.66 -5.83 -11.49
CA GLU A 156 1.92 -4.75 -12.14
C GLU A 156 0.96 -5.28 -13.20
N TYR A 157 1.42 -6.15 -14.11
CA TYR A 157 0.69 -6.45 -15.34
C TYR A 157 0.05 -7.83 -15.39
N HIS A 158 0.62 -8.83 -14.70
CA HIS A 158 0.26 -10.24 -14.88
C HIS A 158 -0.63 -10.82 -13.77
N ALA A 159 -1.19 -9.98 -12.89
CA ALA A 159 -2.08 -10.39 -11.80
C ALA A 159 -1.46 -11.44 -10.85
N HIS A 160 -0.14 -11.45 -10.68
CA HIS A 160 0.57 -12.29 -9.70
C HIS A 160 0.39 -11.81 -8.24
N SER A 161 -0.33 -10.70 -8.04
CA SER A 161 -0.71 -10.19 -6.72
C SER A 161 -2.20 -10.36 -6.50
N SER A 162 -2.59 -11.06 -5.43
CA SER A 162 -3.98 -11.07 -4.96
C SER A 162 -4.39 -9.79 -4.23
N GLN A 163 -3.42 -9.02 -3.71
CA GLN A 163 -3.67 -7.73 -3.05
C GLN A 163 -3.83 -6.59 -4.06
N ALA A 164 -3.18 -6.69 -5.22
CA ALA A 164 -3.22 -5.70 -6.30
C ALA A 164 -3.36 -6.38 -7.67
N PRO A 165 -4.44 -7.14 -7.93
CA PRO A 165 -4.60 -7.92 -9.16
C PRO A 165 -4.69 -7.02 -10.41
N ALA A 166 -5.23 -5.81 -10.23
CA ALA A 166 -5.31 -4.78 -11.25
C ALA A 166 -4.06 -3.89 -11.28
N GLY A 167 -2.92 -4.30 -10.73
CA GLY A 167 -1.68 -3.51 -10.66
C GLY A 167 -1.73 -2.38 -9.63
N MET A 168 -0.57 -1.89 -9.22
CA MET A 168 -0.44 -0.77 -8.28
C MET A 168 -0.32 0.56 -9.01
N VAL A 169 0.55 0.65 -10.02
CA VAL A 169 0.87 1.93 -10.67
C VAL A 169 -0.33 2.42 -11.45
N ARG A 170 -0.93 1.57 -12.29
CA ARG A 170 -2.06 1.96 -13.15
C ARG A 170 -3.31 2.36 -12.37
N VAL A 171 -3.60 1.68 -11.24
CA VAL A 171 -4.75 2.02 -10.40
C VAL A 171 -4.54 3.35 -9.69
N SER A 172 -3.36 3.57 -9.11
CA SER A 172 -3.02 4.85 -8.47
C SER A 172 -3.05 6.00 -9.47
N MET A 173 -2.49 5.81 -10.66
CA MET A 173 -2.53 6.80 -11.74
C MET A 173 -3.95 7.14 -12.17
N ALA A 174 -4.82 6.14 -12.36
CA ALA A 174 -6.20 6.38 -12.74
C ALA A 174 -6.96 7.19 -11.67
N ARG A 175 -6.75 6.86 -10.39
CA ARG A 175 -7.42 7.53 -9.26
C ARG A 175 -6.96 8.96 -9.06
N ILE A 176 -5.65 9.21 -9.07
CA ILE A 176 -5.12 10.56 -8.91
C ILE A 176 -5.40 11.39 -10.17
N GLY A 177 -5.35 10.79 -11.36
CA GLY A 177 -5.72 11.42 -12.61
C GLY A 177 -7.16 11.98 -12.58
N SER A 178 -8.11 11.25 -11.99
CA SER A 178 -9.48 11.78 -11.82
C SER A 178 -9.55 12.97 -10.86
N TYR A 179 -8.79 12.95 -9.75
CA TYR A 179 -8.76 14.08 -8.81
C TYR A 179 -8.18 15.34 -9.44
N ILE A 180 -7.11 15.22 -10.25
CA ILE A 180 -6.53 16.35 -10.96
C ILE A 180 -7.52 16.95 -11.96
N ALA A 181 -8.32 16.12 -12.64
CA ALA A 181 -9.32 16.60 -13.59
C ALA A 181 -10.47 17.39 -12.92
N GLU A 182 -10.70 17.19 -11.62
CA GLU A 182 -11.71 17.89 -10.82
C GLU A 182 -11.20 19.21 -10.23
N LEU A 183 -9.88 19.41 -10.15
CA LEU A 183 -9.26 20.69 -9.79
C LEU A 183 -9.46 21.69 -10.94
N LYS A 184 -10.63 22.34 -10.97
CA LYS A 184 -10.95 23.46 -11.86
C LYS A 184 -10.60 24.80 -11.24
#